data_AF-A0A1T4NN59-F1
#
_entry.id   AF-A0A1T4NN59-F1
#
_cell.length_a   1.000
_cell.length_b   1.000
_cell.length_c   1.000
_cell.angle_alpha   90.00
_cell.angle_beta   90.00
_cell.angle_gamma   90.00
#
_symmetry.space_group_name_H-M   'P 1'
#
loop_
_entity.id
_entity.type
_entity.pdbx_description
1 polymer ?
#
loop_
_entity_poly.entity_id
_entity_poly.type
_entity_poly.pdbx_seq_one_letter_code
_entity_poly.pdbx_strand_id
1 'polypeptide(L)'
;MFDYKRVVVIGCPGAGKSTFSRKLHAVTNLPLFHLDALYWNKDCTHITRAELIEKQIKIFATDSFIIDGNFISTLELRIKEADVVFIFDLPTETCIDGAKKRKGNRPEMPCQLPSNDKLIDFIKRFNVDVMPKINELFEKYNSNVVTFHSHSEADEYIENLKRVTVKIDRPMGSFHPEHKDLFYPINYGYIEGIFAGDGEEQDAYILGINEPVAEFSGKVIAVVHRADDVEDKWIVVPDGVTFTVDEIEEAVHFQEKYFSHTIELI
;
A
#
# COMPACT_ATOMS: atom_id res chain seq x y z
N MET A 1 7.92 -6.60 2.14
CA MET A 1 8.26 -5.26 1.60
C MET A 1 7.61 -5.10 0.23
N PHE A 2 7.28 -3.88 -0.20
CA PHE A 2 6.74 -3.62 -1.54
C PHE A 2 7.90 -3.41 -2.53
N ASP A 3 8.23 -4.43 -3.31
CA ASP A 3 9.46 -4.44 -4.12
C ASP A 3 9.25 -3.98 -5.58
N TYR A 4 8.02 -3.66 -5.95
CA TYR A 4 7.68 -3.22 -7.30
C TYR A 4 7.99 -1.73 -7.50
N LYS A 5 8.58 -1.38 -8.65
CA LYS A 5 8.89 0.02 -9.01
C LYS A 5 7.97 0.54 -10.11
N ARG A 6 7.47 -0.34 -10.96
CA ARG A 6 6.66 -0.02 -12.13
C ARG A 6 5.30 -0.68 -12.01
N VAL A 7 4.32 0.10 -11.60
CA VAL A 7 2.99 -0.37 -11.24
C VAL A 7 1.96 0.13 -12.24
N VAL A 8 1.06 -0.75 -12.67
CA VAL A 8 -0.09 -0.39 -13.51
C VAL A 8 -1.38 -0.72 -12.77
N VAL A 9 -2.32 0.22 -12.72
CA VAL A 9 -3.63 0.03 -12.08
C VAL A 9 -4.74 0.17 -13.13
N ILE A 10 -5.50 -0.90 -13.33
CA ILE A 10 -6.56 -1.00 -14.35
C ILE A 10 -7.85 -1.60 -13.77
N GLY A 11 -8.91 -1.66 -14.59
CA GLY A 11 -10.21 -2.18 -14.17
C GLY A 11 -11.38 -1.24 -14.47
N CYS A 12 -12.57 -1.67 -14.09
CA CYS A 12 -13.83 -1.04 -14.50
C CYS A 12 -13.94 0.43 -14.02
N PRO A 13 -14.46 1.38 -14.85
CA PRO A 13 -14.78 2.72 -14.37
C PRO A 13 -15.71 2.69 -13.14
N GLY A 14 -15.41 3.50 -12.13
CA GLY A 14 -16.16 3.50 -10.89
C GLY A 14 -15.67 2.52 -9.81
N ALA A 15 -14.78 1.58 -10.14
CA ALA A 15 -14.31 0.55 -9.20
C ALA A 15 -13.34 1.01 -8.10
N GLY A 16 -13.03 2.30 -7.97
CA GLY A 16 -12.16 2.80 -6.89
C GLY A 16 -10.65 2.85 -7.16
N LYS A 17 -10.19 2.50 -8.37
CA LYS A 17 -8.75 2.52 -8.77
C LYS A 17 -7.95 3.75 -8.34
N SER A 18 -8.49 4.95 -8.59
CA SER A 18 -7.78 6.20 -8.28
C SER A 18 -7.64 6.43 -6.77
N THR A 19 -8.57 5.90 -5.96
CA THR A 19 -8.44 5.90 -4.51
C THR A 19 -7.31 4.96 -4.07
N PHE A 20 -7.29 3.74 -4.59
CA PHE A 20 -6.20 2.79 -4.33
C PHE A 20 -4.85 3.32 -4.78
N SER A 21 -4.76 3.90 -5.98
CA SER A 21 -3.50 4.42 -6.53
C SER A 21 -2.93 5.57 -5.69
N ARG A 22 -3.78 6.43 -5.13
CA ARG A 22 -3.37 7.47 -4.17
C ARG A 22 -2.89 6.88 -2.84
N LYS A 23 -3.59 5.88 -2.31
CA LYS A 23 -3.17 5.17 -1.09
C LYS A 23 -1.83 4.48 -1.29
N LEU A 24 -1.65 3.79 -2.43
CA LEU A 24 -0.41 3.12 -2.79
C LEU A 24 0.73 4.12 -2.96
N HIS A 25 0.50 5.23 -3.66
CA HIS A 25 1.45 6.33 -3.76
C HIS A 25 1.88 6.86 -2.39
N ALA A 26 0.92 7.08 -1.48
CA ALA A 26 1.22 7.59 -0.14
C ALA A 26 2.09 6.62 0.68
N VAL A 27 1.90 5.30 0.53
CA VAL A 27 2.67 4.28 1.28
C VAL A 27 4.04 4.00 0.63
N THR A 28 4.13 4.03 -0.70
CA THR A 28 5.34 3.62 -1.44
C THR A 28 6.19 4.79 -1.93
N ASN A 29 5.65 6.01 -1.89
CA ASN A 29 6.23 7.23 -2.45
C ASN A 29 6.55 7.16 -3.96
N LEU A 30 6.01 6.19 -4.69
CA LEU A 30 6.24 6.03 -6.14
C LEU A 30 5.49 7.12 -6.94
N PRO A 31 6.08 7.72 -7.99
CA PRO A 31 5.42 8.77 -8.78
C PRO A 31 4.08 8.30 -9.38
N LEU A 32 2.99 9.02 -9.09
CA LEU A 32 1.65 8.66 -9.55
C LEU A 32 1.22 9.47 -10.80
N PHE A 33 0.85 8.77 -11.86
CA PHE A 33 0.34 9.33 -13.10
C PHE A 33 -1.06 8.78 -13.42
N HIS A 34 -2.05 9.67 -13.47
CA HIS A 34 -3.39 9.31 -13.92
C HIS A 34 -3.52 9.53 -15.43
N LEU A 35 -3.91 8.50 -16.17
CA LEU A 35 -4.08 8.61 -17.63
C LEU A 35 -5.17 9.61 -18.02
N ASP A 36 -6.24 9.72 -17.23
CA ASP A 36 -7.28 10.74 -17.44
C ASP A 36 -6.67 12.15 -17.44
N ALA A 37 -5.69 12.43 -16.56
CA ALA A 37 -4.98 13.72 -16.51
C ALA A 37 -4.08 13.96 -17.72
N LEU A 38 -3.55 12.91 -18.33
CA LEU A 38 -2.71 13.01 -19.52
C LEU A 38 -3.55 13.16 -20.80
N TYR A 39 -4.74 12.55 -20.82
CA TYR A 39 -5.60 12.46 -22.00
C TYR A 39 -6.52 13.67 -22.18
N TRP A 40 -7.14 14.15 -21.11
CA TRP A 40 -8.11 15.25 -21.17
C TRP A 40 -7.44 16.62 -21.02
N ASN A 41 -7.95 17.61 -21.72
CA ASN A 41 -7.61 19.02 -21.58
C ASN A 41 -8.59 19.72 -20.63
N LYS A 42 -8.24 20.93 -20.17
CA LYS A 42 -9.10 21.72 -19.24
C LYS A 42 -10.45 22.11 -19.85
N ASP A 43 -10.53 22.21 -21.18
CA ASP A 43 -11.74 22.51 -21.93
C ASP A 43 -12.58 21.25 -22.25
N CYS A 44 -12.27 20.10 -21.64
CA CYS A 44 -12.87 18.80 -21.90
C CYS A 44 -12.70 18.26 -23.33
N THR A 45 -11.80 18.83 -24.14
CA THR A 45 -11.27 18.14 -25.31
C THR A 45 -10.24 17.09 -24.89
N HIS A 46 -9.82 16.23 -25.81
CA HIS A 46 -8.78 15.25 -25.54
C HIS A 46 -7.71 15.27 -26.62
N ILE A 47 -6.50 14.87 -26.23
CA ILE A 47 -5.40 14.68 -27.17
C ILE A 47 -5.62 13.45 -28.06
N THR A 48 -4.81 13.32 -29.09
CA THR A 48 -4.79 12.15 -29.97
C THR A 48 -4.14 10.95 -29.28
N ARG A 49 -4.38 9.75 -29.82
CA ARG A 49 -3.72 8.52 -29.35
C ARG A 49 -2.20 8.59 -29.48
N ALA A 50 -1.68 9.20 -30.55
CA ALA A 50 -0.24 9.33 -30.76
C ALA A 50 0.40 10.20 -29.66
N GLU A 51 -0.20 11.35 -29.35
CA GLU A 51 0.25 12.23 -28.27
C GLU A 51 0.17 11.54 -26.90
N LEU A 52 -0.87 10.73 -26.64
CA LEU A 52 -0.97 9.96 -25.40
C LEU A 52 0.12 8.89 -25.29
N ILE A 53 0.51 8.26 -26.40
CA ILE A 53 1.63 7.30 -26.44
C ILE A 53 2.94 8.04 -26.15
N GLU A 54 3.19 9.19 -26.77
CA GLU A 54 4.40 9.98 -26.51
C GLU A 54 4.52 10.41 -25.04
N LYS A 55 3.41 10.82 -24.40
CA LYS A 55 3.38 11.11 -22.97
C LYS A 55 3.71 9.89 -22.12
N GLN A 56 3.19 8.72 -22.47
CA GLN A 56 3.47 7.46 -21.76
C GLN A 56 4.93 7.02 -21.92
N ILE A 57 5.52 7.15 -23.11
CA ILE A 57 6.94 6.82 -23.34
C ILE A 57 7.86 7.63 -22.43
N LYS A 58 7.54 8.91 -22.19
CA LYS A 58 8.30 9.75 -21.23
C LYS A 58 8.20 9.24 -19.79
N ILE A 59 7.08 8.64 -19.41
CA ILE A 59 6.91 8.01 -18.09
C ILE A 59 7.69 6.69 -18.03
N PHE A 60 7.67 5.88 -19.09
CA PHE A 60 8.43 4.62 -19.10
C PHE A 60 9.95 4.82 -19.03
N ALA A 61 10.43 6.01 -19.40
CA ALA A 61 11.83 6.38 -19.27
C ALA A 61 12.24 6.71 -17.82
N THR A 62 11.31 6.80 -16.86
CA THR A 62 11.64 6.95 -15.44
C THR A 62 11.92 5.60 -14.78
N ASP A 63 12.64 5.62 -13.66
CA ASP A 63 13.01 4.39 -12.94
C ASP A 63 11.81 3.76 -12.21
N SER A 64 10.80 4.55 -11.88
CA SER A 64 9.60 4.10 -11.17
C SER A 64 8.35 4.92 -11.52
N PHE A 65 7.18 4.28 -11.44
CA PHE A 65 5.88 4.90 -11.66
C PHE A 65 4.72 4.05 -11.13
N ILE A 66 3.60 4.71 -10.86
CA ILE A 66 2.26 4.13 -10.80
C ILE A 66 1.44 4.76 -11.93
N ILE A 67 0.91 3.96 -12.86
CA ILE A 67 0.00 4.46 -13.91
C ILE A 67 -1.42 3.96 -13.66
N ASP A 68 -2.32 4.87 -13.32
CA ASP A 68 -3.75 4.61 -13.13
C ASP A 68 -4.55 4.95 -14.40
N GLY A 69 -5.23 3.96 -14.98
CA GLY A 69 -6.26 4.21 -15.99
C GLY A 69 -6.51 3.03 -16.93
N ASN A 70 -7.72 2.94 -17.47
CA ASN A 70 -8.17 1.77 -18.24
C ASN A 70 -8.25 2.04 -19.76
N PHE A 71 -7.24 2.72 -20.32
CA PHE A 71 -7.13 2.94 -21.76
C PHE A 71 -6.60 1.67 -22.44
N ILE A 72 -7.53 0.82 -22.92
CA ILE A 72 -7.20 -0.48 -23.53
C ILE A 72 -6.32 -0.35 -24.76
N SER A 73 -6.53 0.71 -25.55
CA SER A 73 -5.77 0.96 -26.78
C SER A 73 -4.27 1.18 -26.57
N THR A 74 -3.83 1.48 -25.35
CA THR A 74 -2.40 1.63 -24.98
C THR A 74 -2.00 0.71 -23.83
N LEU A 75 -2.87 -0.23 -23.44
CA LEU A 75 -2.63 -1.10 -22.28
C LEU A 75 -1.41 -2.00 -22.49
N GLU A 76 -1.26 -2.57 -23.70
CA GLU A 76 -0.14 -3.46 -24.03
C GLU A 76 1.24 -2.79 -23.80
N LEU A 77 1.37 -1.49 -24.09
CA LEU A 77 2.62 -0.76 -23.85
C LEU A 77 2.96 -0.68 -22.37
N ARG A 78 1.94 -0.51 -21.52
CA ARG A 78 2.11 -0.39 -20.07
C ARG A 78 2.39 -1.74 -19.43
N ILE A 79 1.72 -2.81 -19.87
CA ILE A 79 1.93 -4.16 -19.36
C ILE A 79 3.37 -4.63 -19.57
N LYS A 80 3.97 -4.32 -20.74
CA LYS A 80 5.37 -4.67 -21.03
C LYS A 80 6.39 -4.08 -20.06
N GLU A 81 6.10 -2.90 -19.54
CA GLU A 81 7.01 -2.17 -18.66
C GLU A 81 6.70 -2.38 -17.17
N ALA A 82 5.60 -3.04 -16.83
CA ALA A 82 5.13 -3.17 -15.46
C ALA A 82 5.75 -4.38 -14.75
N ASP A 83 6.17 -4.18 -13.50
CA ASP A 83 6.57 -5.27 -12.61
C ASP A 83 5.32 -5.97 -12.02
N VAL A 84 4.23 -5.21 -11.87
CA VAL A 84 2.94 -5.69 -11.35
C VAL A 84 1.78 -4.89 -11.94
N VAL A 85 0.68 -5.60 -12.21
CA VAL A 85 -0.60 -5.01 -12.62
C VAL A 85 -1.65 -5.27 -11.54
N PHE A 86 -2.24 -4.21 -10.99
CA PHE A 86 -3.43 -4.31 -10.15
C PHE A 86 -4.68 -4.16 -11.01
N ILE A 87 -5.60 -5.12 -10.92
CA ILE A 87 -6.86 -5.08 -11.65
C ILE A 87 -8.06 -5.06 -10.69
N PHE A 88 -8.90 -4.05 -10.86
CA PHE A 88 -10.15 -3.89 -10.14
C PHE A 88 -11.30 -4.51 -10.95
N ASP A 89 -11.61 -5.76 -10.61
CA ASP A 89 -12.70 -6.57 -11.19
C ASP A 89 -13.84 -6.71 -10.17
N LEU A 90 -14.42 -5.55 -9.82
CA LEU A 90 -15.54 -5.44 -8.88
C LEU A 90 -16.87 -5.72 -9.60
N PRO A 91 -17.93 -6.13 -8.87
CA PRO A 91 -19.26 -6.29 -9.43
C PRO A 91 -19.74 -5.04 -10.18
N THR A 92 -20.42 -5.25 -11.31
CA THR A 92 -20.95 -4.18 -12.18
C THR A 92 -21.77 -3.14 -11.41
N GLU A 93 -22.62 -3.58 -10.49
CA GLU A 93 -23.47 -2.69 -9.67
C GLU A 93 -22.62 -1.78 -8.78
N THR A 94 -21.58 -2.32 -8.15
CA THR A 94 -20.63 -1.55 -7.35
C THR A 94 -19.91 -0.50 -8.20
N CYS A 95 -19.53 -0.84 -9.42
CA CYS A 95 -18.91 0.09 -10.36
C CYS A 95 -19.86 1.21 -10.80
N ILE A 96 -21.14 0.88 -11.08
CA ILE A 96 -22.18 1.86 -11.42
C ILE A 96 -22.42 2.82 -10.25
N ASP A 97 -22.55 2.29 -9.03
CA ASP A 97 -22.73 3.10 -7.84
C ASP A 97 -21.53 4.01 -7.59
N GLY A 98 -20.31 3.47 -7.74
CA GLY A 98 -19.08 4.25 -7.66
C GLY A 98 -19.05 5.37 -8.70
N ALA A 99 -19.47 5.11 -9.94
CA ALA A 99 -19.55 6.12 -10.99
C ALA A 99 -20.60 7.21 -10.69
N LYS A 100 -21.78 6.84 -10.19
CA LYS A 100 -22.87 7.78 -9.83
C LYS A 100 -22.54 8.63 -8.60
N LYS A 101 -21.84 8.06 -7.61
CA LYS A 101 -21.43 8.76 -6.39
C LYS A 101 -20.32 9.78 -6.61
N ARG A 102 -19.67 9.79 -7.78
CA ARG A 102 -18.68 10.81 -8.15
C ARG A 102 -19.34 12.19 -8.18
N LYS A 103 -19.18 12.95 -7.10
CA LYS A 103 -19.56 14.37 -7.00
C LYS A 103 -18.31 15.22 -6.88
N GLY A 104 -18.27 16.33 -7.62
CA GLY A 104 -17.24 17.37 -7.47
C GLY A 104 -16.02 17.22 -8.38
N ASN A 105 -15.02 18.08 -8.10
CA ASN A 105 -13.78 18.18 -8.86
C ASN A 105 -12.85 17.00 -8.51
N ARG A 106 -12.39 16.27 -9.53
CA ARG A 106 -11.44 15.16 -9.36
C ARG A 106 -10.02 15.72 -9.52
N PRO A 107 -9.14 15.63 -8.51
CA PRO A 107 -7.75 16.09 -8.65
C PRO A 107 -7.04 15.46 -9.86
N GLU A 108 -7.40 14.22 -10.17
CA GLU A 108 -6.86 13.46 -11.30
C GLU A 108 -7.47 13.80 -12.67
N MET A 109 -8.43 14.71 -12.76
CA MET A 109 -9.12 15.03 -14.00
C MET A 109 -9.12 16.54 -14.27
N PRO A 110 -8.58 17.01 -15.41
CA PRO A 110 -8.48 18.43 -15.74
C PRO A 110 -9.83 19.13 -15.95
N CYS A 111 -10.89 18.35 -16.14
CA CYS A 111 -12.25 18.84 -16.37
C CYS A 111 -13.28 17.86 -15.78
N GLN A 112 -14.54 18.29 -15.63
CA GLN A 112 -15.61 17.43 -15.11
C GLN A 112 -16.43 16.82 -16.25
N LEU A 113 -16.38 15.49 -16.37
CA LEU A 113 -17.18 14.74 -17.32
C LEU A 113 -18.48 14.26 -16.67
N PRO A 114 -19.62 14.32 -17.37
CA PRO A 114 -20.90 13.87 -16.83
C PRO A 114 -20.91 12.34 -16.70
N SER A 115 -21.45 11.85 -15.58
CA SER A 115 -21.86 10.44 -15.47
C SER A 115 -23.15 10.26 -16.27
N ASN A 116 -23.02 9.95 -17.55
CA ASN A 116 -24.14 9.77 -18.48
C ASN A 116 -24.46 8.28 -18.72
N ASP A 117 -25.56 8.02 -19.42
CA ASP A 117 -25.99 6.66 -19.74
C ASP A 117 -24.94 5.89 -20.56
N LYS A 118 -24.16 6.58 -21.40
CA LYS A 118 -23.06 5.96 -22.17
C LYS A 118 -21.99 5.36 -21.26
N LEU A 119 -21.63 6.05 -20.17
CA LEU A 119 -20.68 5.52 -19.19
C LEU A 119 -21.27 4.30 -18.46
N ILE A 120 -22.56 4.36 -18.10
CA ILE A 120 -23.24 3.24 -17.43
C ILE A 120 -23.30 2.01 -18.35
N ASP A 121 -23.64 2.19 -19.62
CA ASP A 121 -23.70 1.10 -20.59
C ASP A 121 -22.31 0.50 -20.87
N PHE A 122 -21.27 1.34 -20.88
CA PHE A 122 -19.88 0.85 -20.94
C PHE A 122 -19.54 0.00 -19.72
N ILE A 123 -19.89 0.44 -18.50
CA ILE A 123 -19.65 -0.31 -17.26
C ILE A 123 -20.36 -1.67 -17.31
N LYS A 124 -21.63 -1.70 -17.74
CA LYS A 124 -22.41 -2.96 -17.88
C LYS A 124 -21.76 -3.97 -18.82
N ARG A 125 -21.10 -3.48 -19.88
CA ARG A 125 -20.47 -4.33 -20.89
C ARG A 125 -18.98 -4.60 -20.65
N PHE A 126 -18.39 -4.01 -19.61
CA PHE A 126 -16.95 -4.08 -19.35
C PHE A 126 -16.42 -5.52 -19.30
N ASN A 127 -17.09 -6.40 -18.55
CA ASN A 127 -16.67 -7.79 -18.39
C ASN A 127 -16.81 -8.63 -19.67
N VAL A 128 -17.63 -8.18 -20.62
CA VAL A 128 -17.86 -8.87 -21.89
C VAL A 128 -16.94 -8.32 -22.98
N ASP A 129 -16.78 -7.00 -23.08
CA ASP A 129 -16.11 -6.35 -24.20
C ASP A 129 -14.63 -6.05 -23.96
N VAL A 130 -14.23 -5.93 -22.69
CA VAL A 130 -12.91 -5.40 -22.27
C VAL A 130 -12.10 -6.45 -21.53
N MET A 131 -12.67 -7.11 -20.51
CA MET A 131 -11.95 -8.09 -19.70
C MET A 131 -11.28 -9.23 -20.51
N PRO A 132 -11.91 -9.82 -21.55
CA PRO A 132 -11.25 -10.85 -22.36
C PRO A 132 -9.95 -10.34 -23.01
N LYS A 133 -9.94 -9.10 -23.50
CA LYS A 133 -8.75 -8.48 -24.13
C LYS A 133 -7.65 -8.19 -23.11
N ILE A 134 -8.03 -7.87 -21.88
CA ILE A 134 -7.07 -7.69 -20.78
C ILE A 134 -6.42 -9.04 -20.44
N ASN A 135 -7.22 -10.09 -20.30
CA ASN A 135 -6.73 -11.43 -19.98
C ASN A 135 -5.80 -11.99 -21.06
N GLU A 136 -6.15 -11.79 -22.34
CA GLU A 136 -5.26 -12.14 -23.47
C GLU A 136 -3.88 -11.46 -23.35
N LEU A 137 -3.83 -10.20 -22.91
CA LEU A 137 -2.57 -9.49 -22.69
C LEU A 137 -1.81 -10.04 -21.47
N PHE A 138 -2.52 -10.37 -20.39
CA PHE A 138 -1.89 -10.98 -19.21
C PHE A 138 -1.24 -12.32 -19.53
N GLU A 139 -1.93 -13.18 -20.28
CA GLU A 139 -1.39 -14.47 -20.74
C GLU A 139 -0.21 -14.26 -21.69
N LYS A 140 -0.35 -13.35 -22.68
CA LYS A 140 0.69 -13.08 -23.68
C LYS A 140 2.02 -12.62 -23.07
N TYR A 141 1.97 -11.84 -22.00
CA TYR A 141 3.16 -11.29 -21.34
C TYR A 141 3.53 -11.99 -20.04
N ASN A 142 2.81 -13.06 -19.66
CA ASN A 142 2.96 -13.73 -18.37
C ASN A 142 3.01 -12.71 -17.21
N SER A 143 2.06 -11.77 -17.23
CA SER A 143 2.06 -10.62 -16.33
C SER A 143 1.88 -11.06 -14.88
N ASN A 144 2.59 -10.42 -13.96
CA ASN A 144 2.31 -10.51 -12.53
C ASN A 144 1.07 -9.65 -12.22
N VAL A 145 -0.03 -10.29 -11.84
CA VAL A 145 -1.33 -9.63 -11.67
C VAL A 145 -1.88 -9.87 -10.27
N VAL A 146 -2.32 -8.79 -9.63
CA VAL A 146 -3.09 -8.82 -8.39
C VAL A 146 -4.50 -8.35 -8.70
N THR A 147 -5.48 -9.22 -8.48
CA THR A 147 -6.89 -8.94 -8.75
C THR A 147 -7.62 -8.61 -7.45
N PHE A 148 -8.40 -7.53 -7.48
CA PHE A 148 -9.33 -7.18 -6.40
C PHE A 148 -10.76 -7.34 -6.89
N HIS A 149 -11.56 -8.05 -6.10
CA HIS A 149 -13.00 -8.23 -6.31
C HIS A 149 -13.84 -7.36 -5.37
N SER A 150 -13.22 -6.72 -4.39
CA SER A 150 -13.87 -5.81 -3.46
C SER A 150 -12.97 -4.64 -3.06
N HIS A 151 -13.56 -3.55 -2.56
CA HIS A 151 -12.80 -2.46 -1.97
C HIS A 151 -12.04 -2.90 -0.70
N SER A 152 -12.60 -3.87 0.04
CA SER A 152 -11.98 -4.39 1.27
C SER A 152 -10.66 -5.08 0.97
N GLU A 153 -10.58 -5.90 -0.08
CA GLU A 153 -9.33 -6.57 -0.48
C GLU A 153 -8.26 -5.54 -0.87
N ALA A 154 -8.64 -4.51 -1.62
CA ALA A 154 -7.72 -3.45 -2.01
C ALA A 154 -7.22 -2.64 -0.79
N ASP A 155 -8.10 -2.37 0.17
CA ASP A 155 -7.75 -1.66 1.40
C ASP A 155 -6.88 -2.54 2.31
N GLU A 156 -7.20 -3.82 2.46
CA GLU A 156 -6.39 -4.79 3.20
C GLU A 156 -5.00 -4.93 2.59
N TYR A 157 -4.89 -4.95 1.26
CA TYR A 157 -3.59 -4.96 0.59
C TYR A 157 -2.73 -3.74 1.00
N ILE A 158 -3.30 -2.54 0.97
CA ILE A 158 -2.61 -1.32 1.41
C ILE A 158 -2.21 -1.40 2.89
N GLU A 159 -3.10 -1.88 3.75
CA GLU A 159 -2.82 -2.02 5.18
C GLU A 159 -1.71 -3.05 5.44
N ASN A 160 -1.66 -4.12 4.65
CA ASN A 160 -0.58 -5.11 4.72
C ASN A 160 0.77 -4.55 4.27
N LEU A 161 0.81 -3.58 3.36
CA LEU A 161 2.05 -2.89 2.98
C LEU A 161 2.64 -2.02 4.09
N LYS A 162 1.82 -1.61 5.07
CA LYS A 162 2.26 -0.82 6.23
C LYS A 162 2.80 -1.69 7.37
N ARG A 163 2.71 -3.02 7.25
CA ARG A 163 3.20 -3.93 8.28
C ARG A 163 4.71 -4.02 8.24
N VAL A 164 5.29 -4.27 9.40
CA VAL A 164 6.69 -4.63 9.57
C VAL A 164 6.76 -6.08 10.02
N THR A 165 7.83 -6.76 9.62
CA THR A 165 8.12 -8.13 10.04
C THR A 165 9.28 -8.10 11.02
N VAL A 166 9.01 -8.51 12.25
CA VAL A 166 9.99 -8.55 13.35
C VAL A 166 10.54 -9.97 13.45
N LYS A 167 11.86 -10.11 13.36
CA LYS A 167 12.61 -11.34 13.66
C LYS A 167 12.90 -11.40 15.15
N ILE A 168 12.49 -12.47 15.83
CA ILE A 168 12.56 -12.55 17.28
C ILE A 168 13.85 -13.22 17.72
N ASP A 169 14.67 -12.47 18.46
CA ASP A 169 15.90 -12.95 19.08
C ASP A 169 15.78 -13.14 20.60
N ARG A 170 14.75 -12.53 21.21
CA ARG A 170 14.42 -12.60 22.63
C ARG A 170 12.93 -12.93 22.78
N PRO A 171 12.56 -14.21 22.63
CA PRO A 171 11.16 -14.62 22.71
C PRO A 171 10.61 -14.44 24.12
N MET A 172 9.28 -14.29 24.22
CA MET A 172 8.58 -14.23 25.50
C MET A 172 8.97 -15.42 26.39
N GLY A 173 9.28 -15.14 27.66
CA GLY A 173 9.73 -16.15 28.61
C GLY A 173 11.23 -16.40 28.63
N SER A 174 12.01 -15.68 27.81
CA SER A 174 13.47 -15.77 27.79
C SER A 174 14.15 -14.74 28.71
N PHE A 175 15.48 -14.80 28.79
CA PHE A 175 16.30 -13.86 29.56
C PHE A 175 17.35 -13.23 28.65
N HIS A 176 17.79 -12.01 28.97
CA HIS A 176 18.81 -11.32 28.19
C HIS A 176 20.09 -12.18 28.04
N PRO A 177 20.75 -12.17 26.87
CA PRO A 177 21.98 -12.91 26.65
C PRO A 177 23.09 -12.55 27.66
N GLU A 178 23.25 -11.27 27.96
CA GLU A 178 24.31 -10.75 28.84
C GLU A 178 23.85 -10.44 30.26
N HIS A 179 22.55 -10.18 30.46
CA HIS A 179 21.97 -9.78 31.75
C HIS A 179 20.95 -10.82 32.20
N LYS A 180 21.40 -11.91 32.82
CA LYS A 180 20.55 -13.07 33.15
C LYS A 180 19.43 -12.78 34.14
N ASP A 181 19.45 -11.64 34.81
CA ASP A 181 18.36 -11.20 35.71
C ASP A 181 17.24 -10.44 34.96
N LEU A 182 17.47 -10.06 33.69
CA LEU A 182 16.47 -9.37 32.87
C LEU A 182 15.63 -10.40 32.10
N PHE A 183 14.41 -10.63 32.59
CA PHE A 183 13.40 -11.49 32.00
C PHE A 183 12.55 -10.73 30.98
N TYR A 184 12.24 -11.36 29.84
CA TYR A 184 11.40 -10.80 28.79
C TYR A 184 9.95 -11.32 28.90
N PRO A 185 9.01 -10.52 29.45
CA PRO A 185 7.61 -10.91 29.56
C PRO A 185 6.84 -10.81 28.23
N ILE A 186 7.46 -10.20 27.21
CA ILE A 186 6.93 -10.00 25.86
C ILE A 186 7.97 -10.41 24.83
N ASN A 187 7.56 -10.63 23.58
CA ASN A 187 8.50 -10.93 22.51
C ASN A 187 9.26 -9.65 22.10
N TYR A 188 10.56 -9.81 21.87
CA TYR A 188 11.46 -8.75 21.43
C TYR A 188 12.31 -9.22 20.26
N GLY A 189 12.55 -8.31 19.33
CA GLY A 189 13.40 -8.58 18.19
C GLY A 189 13.67 -7.31 17.39
N TYR A 190 14.01 -7.48 16.12
CA TYR A 190 14.41 -6.41 15.22
C TYR A 190 13.73 -6.55 13.86
N ILE A 191 13.68 -5.46 13.09
CA ILE A 191 13.19 -5.47 11.70
C ILE A 191 14.40 -5.58 10.75
N GLU A 192 14.52 -6.73 10.11
CA GLU A 192 15.62 -7.01 9.17
C GLU A 192 15.69 -5.97 8.04
N GLY A 193 16.85 -5.37 7.84
CA GLY A 193 17.12 -4.39 6.78
C GLY A 193 16.62 -2.96 7.02
N ILE A 194 16.00 -2.67 8.16
CA ILE A 194 15.72 -1.30 8.62
C ILE A 194 16.72 -0.96 9.71
N PHE A 195 17.52 0.08 9.53
CA PHE A 195 18.57 0.46 10.47
C PHE A 195 18.19 1.67 11.31
N ALA A 196 18.48 1.63 12.61
CA ALA A 196 18.34 2.71 13.57
C ALA A 196 19.51 3.71 13.48
N GLY A 197 19.47 4.76 14.31
CA GLY A 197 20.43 5.86 14.27
C GLY A 197 21.88 5.49 14.64
N ASP A 198 22.05 4.35 15.29
CA ASP A 198 23.35 3.76 15.67
C ASP A 198 23.94 2.84 14.59
N GLY A 199 23.17 2.51 13.55
CA GLY A 199 23.59 1.62 12.47
C GLY A 199 23.29 0.14 12.73
N GLU A 200 22.62 -0.21 13.83
CA GLU A 200 22.05 -1.55 14.07
C GLU A 200 20.62 -1.64 13.51
N GLU A 201 20.05 -2.84 13.44
CA GLU A 201 18.68 -3.02 12.96
C GLU A 201 17.66 -2.45 13.95
N GLN A 202 16.53 -1.95 13.44
CA GLN A 202 15.51 -1.28 14.24
C GLN A 202 14.85 -2.26 15.20
N ASP A 203 15.07 -2.05 16.49
CA ASP A 203 14.50 -2.87 17.55
C ASP A 203 12.99 -2.65 17.75
N ALA A 204 12.31 -3.72 18.17
CA ALA A 204 10.87 -3.73 18.35
C ALA A 204 10.39 -4.67 19.48
N TYR A 205 9.41 -4.16 20.22
CA TYR A 205 8.57 -4.92 21.14
C TYR A 205 7.31 -5.40 20.44
N ILE A 206 6.86 -6.63 20.74
CA ILE A 206 5.57 -7.13 20.28
C ILE A 206 4.59 -7.24 21.44
N LEU A 207 3.47 -6.52 21.33
CA LEU A 207 2.37 -6.59 22.30
C LEU A 207 1.17 -7.34 21.74
N GLY A 208 0.35 -7.93 22.62
CA GLY A 208 -0.88 -8.65 22.24
C GLY A 208 -0.67 -10.10 21.75
N ILE A 209 0.56 -10.61 21.80
CA ILE A 209 0.88 -12.02 21.54
C ILE A 209 1.39 -12.66 22.84
N ASN A 210 0.63 -13.63 23.36
CA ASN A 210 0.88 -14.26 24.67
C ASN A 210 1.59 -15.61 24.57
N GLU A 211 2.39 -15.81 23.52
CA GLU A 211 3.20 -17.01 23.30
C GLU A 211 4.53 -16.63 22.63
N PRO A 212 5.60 -17.42 22.84
CA PRO A 212 6.86 -17.20 22.13
C PRO A 212 6.72 -17.48 20.64
N VAL A 213 7.18 -16.55 19.81
CA VAL A 213 7.17 -16.69 18.33
C VAL A 213 8.56 -16.46 17.76
N ALA A 214 8.87 -17.06 16.62
CA ALA A 214 10.15 -16.86 15.93
C ALA A 214 10.15 -15.61 15.04
N GLU A 215 8.99 -15.24 14.52
CA GLU A 215 8.79 -14.11 13.62
C GLU A 215 7.35 -13.63 13.77
N PHE A 216 7.13 -12.32 13.60
CA PHE A 216 5.80 -11.73 13.68
C PHE A 216 5.65 -10.58 12.69
N SER A 217 4.51 -10.54 11.98
CA SER A 217 4.18 -9.42 11.08
C SER A 217 2.98 -8.64 11.63
N GLY A 218 3.20 -7.38 11.96
CA GLY A 218 2.20 -6.53 12.59
C GLY A 218 2.34 -5.07 12.22
N LYS A 219 1.51 -4.22 12.84
CA LYS A 219 1.58 -2.77 12.62
C LYS A 219 2.37 -2.11 13.74
N VAL A 220 3.22 -1.15 13.36
CA VAL A 220 3.82 -0.24 14.32
C VAL A 220 2.74 0.74 14.78
N ILE A 221 2.48 0.80 16.07
CA ILE A 221 1.46 1.70 16.67
C ILE A 221 2.07 2.78 17.56
N ALA A 222 3.33 2.62 17.96
CA ALA A 222 4.03 3.58 18.79
C ALA A 222 5.54 3.43 18.64
N VAL A 223 6.26 4.47 19.07
CA VAL A 223 7.72 4.49 19.20
C VAL A 223 8.07 4.89 20.63
N VAL A 224 8.95 4.12 21.25
CA VAL A 224 9.61 4.45 22.51
C VAL A 224 10.89 5.19 22.17
N HIS A 225 10.93 6.48 22.49
CA HIS A 225 12.10 7.33 22.31
C HIS A 225 12.91 7.38 23.59
N ARG A 226 14.18 6.98 23.53
CA ARG A 226 15.12 7.15 24.65
C ARG A 226 15.85 8.49 24.51
N ALA A 227 15.97 9.21 25.61
CA ALA A 227 16.64 10.52 25.66
C ALA A 227 18.13 10.39 26.03
N ASP A 228 18.50 9.29 26.65
CA ASP A 228 19.85 8.95 27.13
C ASP A 228 20.51 7.83 26.32
N ASP A 229 19.88 7.43 25.21
CA ASP A 229 20.31 6.39 24.28
C ASP A 229 19.90 6.82 22.86
N VAL A 230 20.56 6.29 21.83
CA VAL A 230 20.33 6.68 20.42
C VAL A 230 19.39 5.72 19.67
N GLU A 231 18.82 4.77 20.40
CA GLU A 231 18.03 3.69 19.85
C GLU A 231 16.55 3.79 20.24
N ASP A 232 15.72 4.18 19.28
CA ASP A 232 14.26 4.11 19.38
C ASP A 232 13.79 2.65 19.34
N LYS A 233 12.65 2.34 19.97
CA LYS A 233 12.03 1.00 19.93
C LYS A 233 10.61 1.05 19.42
N TRP A 234 10.31 0.23 18.42
CA TRP A 234 8.99 0.20 17.81
C TRP A 234 8.04 -0.72 18.58
N ILE A 235 6.78 -0.31 18.74
CA ILE A 235 5.73 -1.14 19.32
C ILE A 235 4.91 -1.74 18.19
N VAL A 236 5.03 -3.06 18.00
CA VAL A 236 4.37 -3.81 16.93
C VAL A 236 3.25 -4.67 17.49
N VAL A 237 2.06 -4.59 16.90
CA VAL A 237 0.86 -5.31 17.41
C VAL A 237 0.10 -6.03 16.30
N PRO A 238 -0.76 -7.01 16.65
CA PRO A 238 -1.69 -7.61 15.70
C PRO A 238 -2.68 -6.60 15.14
N ASP A 239 -3.25 -6.93 13.99
CA ASP A 239 -4.25 -6.09 13.35
C ASP A 239 -5.48 -5.85 14.22
N GLY A 240 -5.94 -4.59 14.23
CA GLY A 240 -7.12 -4.18 14.97
C GLY A 240 -6.91 -4.13 16.49
N VAL A 241 -5.70 -4.45 16.97
CA VAL A 241 -5.31 -4.31 18.36
C VAL A 241 -4.75 -2.91 18.57
N THR A 242 -5.15 -2.27 19.67
CA THR A 242 -4.68 -0.95 20.07
C THR A 242 -4.29 -1.00 21.54
N PHE A 243 -3.31 -0.19 21.91
CA PHE A 243 -2.92 0.03 23.30
C PHE A 243 -2.88 1.53 23.59
N THR A 244 -3.19 1.89 24.82
CA THR A 244 -2.95 3.23 25.36
C THR A 244 -1.47 3.40 25.73
N VAL A 245 -1.01 4.64 25.88
CA VAL A 245 0.36 4.93 26.32
C VAL A 245 0.66 4.24 27.66
N ASP A 246 -0.26 4.28 28.63
CA ASP A 246 -0.09 3.65 29.94
C ASP A 246 0.03 2.12 29.86
N GLU A 247 -0.74 1.46 28.98
CA GLU A 247 -0.63 0.02 28.78
C GLU A 247 0.68 -0.37 28.08
N ILE A 248 1.16 0.45 27.15
CA ILE A 248 2.47 0.25 26.51
C ILE A 248 3.57 0.42 27.56
N GLU A 249 3.53 1.50 28.34
CA GLU A 249 4.47 1.80 29.42
C GLU A 249 4.57 0.62 30.39
N GLU A 250 3.44 0.10 30.88
CA GLU A 250 3.41 -1.05 31.78
C GLU A 250 4.06 -2.29 31.14
N ALA A 251 3.76 -2.56 29.86
CA ALA A 251 4.28 -3.72 29.15
C ALA A 251 5.80 -3.66 28.92
N VAL A 252 6.36 -2.48 28.65
CA VAL A 252 7.80 -2.31 28.36
C VAL A 252 8.63 -1.94 29.60
N HIS A 253 7.97 -1.59 30.73
CA HIS A 253 8.61 -1.15 31.97
C HIS A 253 9.69 -2.10 32.48
N PHE A 254 9.60 -3.41 32.23
CA PHE A 254 10.61 -4.38 32.67
C PHE A 254 12.03 -4.01 32.22
N GLN A 255 12.17 -3.40 31.03
CA GLN A 255 13.43 -2.92 30.45
C GLN A 255 13.50 -1.40 30.44
N GLU A 256 12.43 -0.70 30.07
CA GLU A 256 12.48 0.76 29.88
C GLU A 256 12.59 1.56 31.18
N LYS A 257 12.33 0.95 32.36
CA LYS A 257 12.59 1.56 33.67
C LYS A 257 14.06 1.93 33.91
N TYR A 258 14.99 1.40 33.11
CA TYR A 258 16.41 1.69 33.20
C TYR A 258 16.85 2.87 32.31
N PHE A 259 15.94 3.43 31.51
CA PHE A 259 16.21 4.50 30.55
C PHE A 259 15.28 5.70 30.78
N SER A 260 15.76 6.90 30.46
CA SER A 260 14.90 8.08 30.36
C SER A 260 14.20 8.07 29.01
N HIS A 261 12.89 7.78 28.97
CA HIS A 261 12.17 7.60 27.70
C HIS A 261 10.81 8.32 27.66
N THR A 262 10.26 8.40 26.45
CA THR A 262 8.89 8.87 26.15
C THR A 262 8.26 7.96 25.11
N ILE A 263 6.93 7.85 25.10
CA ILE A 263 6.19 7.02 24.14
C ILE A 263 5.35 7.94 23.23
N GLU A 264 5.56 7.83 21.92
CA GLU A 264 4.79 8.51 20.88
C GLU A 264 3.88 7.50 20.15
N LEU A 265 2.56 7.75 20.12
CA LEU A 265 1.61 6.96 19.32
C LEU A 265 1.60 7.45 17.86
N ILE A 266 1.45 6.52 16.91
CA ILE A 266 1.42 6.79 15.45
C ILE A 266 -0.01 6.71 14.87
#